data_AF-A0A1H8JGL8-F1
#
_entry.id   AF-A0A1H8JGL8-F1
#
_cell.length_a   1.000
_cell.length_b   1.000
_cell.length_c   1.000
_cell.angle_alpha   90.00
_cell.angle_beta   90.00
_cell.angle_gamma   90.00
#
_symmetry.space_group_name_H-M   'P 1'
#
loop_
_entity.id
_entity.type
_entity.pdbx_description
1 polymer ?
#
loop_
_entity_poly.entity_id
_entity_poly.type
_entity_poly.pdbx_seq_one_letter_code
_entity_poly.pdbx_strand_id
1 'polypeptide(L)'
;MITKPLNVAHMPVVASVIPTIFVTNLQDALEWYCRCLNFRVLAYNPHFATLEMSPGRICWIHQDAARKGQGQINFHVRDAAALHDHLEREGADVDPLEIGVADTHWYMLRDPDGNSFGVWNGLFGLNETDNVNRPDFPELRSYRFEKMPSKRCVGIPVTVDVNHPQAAIATAAERLKLGERLVIVNPILERYAGVKQHRLWVCSELSIDAAVPGGLDELVIPEQNYAVFSFKRDQKDFRSQYSDIYRWLGQQFGFLKTEPGAAGAYHLEMMLEDRIDAFIPYATGLDETHDYD
;
A
#
# COMPACT_ATOMS: atom_id res chain seq x y z
N MET A 1 57.55 38.71 -19.76
CA MET A 1 56.96 37.76 -18.80
C MET A 1 55.70 37.21 -19.44
N ILE A 2 55.72 35.97 -19.92
CA ILE A 2 54.58 35.33 -20.60
C ILE A 2 53.99 34.33 -19.61
N THR A 3 52.85 34.66 -19.02
CA THR A 3 52.04 33.73 -18.23
C THR A 3 51.38 32.74 -19.18
N LYS A 4 51.85 31.50 -19.21
CA LYS A 4 51.14 30.41 -19.88
C LYS A 4 49.76 30.28 -19.22
N PRO A 5 48.65 30.26 -20.00
CA PRO A 5 47.35 29.94 -19.44
C PRO A 5 47.40 28.52 -18.86
N LEU A 6 46.95 28.37 -17.61
CA LEU A 6 46.74 27.06 -17.02
C LEU A 6 45.77 26.30 -17.92
N ASN A 7 46.27 25.19 -18.48
CA ASN A 7 45.47 24.24 -19.19
C ASN A 7 44.51 23.63 -18.15
N VAL A 8 43.25 24.05 -18.15
CA VAL A 8 42.22 23.50 -17.27
C VAL A 8 42.06 22.05 -17.71
N ALA A 9 42.70 21.13 -16.99
CA ALA A 9 42.50 19.71 -17.20
C ALA A 9 41.01 19.46 -17.20
N HIS A 10 40.49 18.83 -18.25
CA HIS A 10 39.08 18.45 -18.36
C HIS A 10 38.71 17.63 -17.12
N MET A 11 38.10 18.30 -16.14
CA MET A 11 37.59 17.62 -14.97
C MET A 11 36.52 16.64 -15.45
N PRO A 12 36.54 15.37 -15.00
CA PRO A 12 35.47 14.45 -15.31
C PRO A 12 34.14 15.02 -14.78
N VAL A 13 33.19 15.24 -15.69
CA VAL A 13 31.81 15.59 -15.35
C VAL A 13 31.07 14.27 -15.11
N VAL A 14 30.59 14.09 -13.89
CA VAL A 14 29.70 12.98 -13.53
C VAL A 14 28.26 13.48 -13.60
N ALA A 15 27.46 12.88 -14.48
CA ALA A 15 26.02 13.12 -14.53
C ALA A 15 25.30 11.83 -14.09
N SER A 16 24.51 11.90 -13.02
CA SER A 16 23.57 10.84 -12.68
C SER A 16 22.36 10.97 -13.59
N VAL A 17 22.03 9.91 -14.33
CA VAL A 17 20.80 9.84 -15.12
C VAL A 17 19.80 9.05 -14.31
N ILE A 18 18.90 9.76 -13.63
CA ILE A 18 17.76 9.15 -12.96
C ILE A 18 16.67 8.98 -14.03
N PRO A 19 16.18 7.75 -14.29
CA PRO A 19 15.11 7.55 -15.25
C PRO A 19 13.88 8.35 -14.80
N THR A 20 13.28 9.08 -15.74
CA THR A 20 12.08 9.87 -15.51
C THR A 20 10.92 9.27 -16.28
N ILE A 21 9.81 9.05 -15.58
CA ILE A 21 8.55 8.57 -16.12
C ILE A 21 7.59 9.76 -16.16
N PHE A 22 6.82 9.88 -17.24
CA PHE A 22 5.92 11.01 -17.45
C PHE A 22 4.48 10.54 -17.41
N VAL A 23 3.68 11.21 -16.60
CA VAL A 23 2.31 10.80 -16.27
C VAL A 23 1.35 11.97 -16.39
N THR A 24 0.07 11.69 -16.64
CA THR A 24 -0.96 12.74 -16.74
C THR A 24 -1.48 13.15 -15.37
N ASN A 25 -1.62 12.18 -14.47
CA ASN A 25 -2.00 12.38 -13.08
C ASN A 25 -0.95 11.71 -12.18
N LEU A 26 -0.21 12.50 -11.41
CA LEU A 26 0.86 11.98 -10.55
C LEU A 26 0.32 11.02 -9.49
N GLN A 27 -0.84 11.31 -8.95
CA GLN A 27 -1.40 10.57 -7.83
C GLN A 27 -1.87 9.17 -8.27
N ASP A 28 -2.62 9.09 -9.36
CA ASP A 28 -3.07 7.82 -9.93
C ASP A 28 -1.86 6.94 -10.31
N ALA A 29 -0.80 7.57 -10.83
CA ALA A 29 0.43 6.88 -11.17
C ALA A 29 1.17 6.35 -9.94
N LEU A 30 1.28 7.14 -8.87
CA LEU A 30 1.90 6.70 -7.61
C LEU A 30 1.18 5.50 -7.01
N GLU A 31 -0.15 5.53 -6.97
CA GLU A 31 -0.96 4.39 -6.52
C GLU A 31 -0.67 3.15 -7.35
N TRP A 32 -0.59 3.30 -8.67
CA TRP A 32 -0.27 2.20 -9.57
C TRP A 32 1.16 1.66 -9.33
N TYR A 33 2.19 2.51 -9.23
CA TYR A 33 3.56 2.04 -9.01
C TYR A 33 3.75 1.38 -7.65
N CYS A 34 3.13 1.91 -6.59
CA CYS A 34 3.18 1.31 -5.26
C CYS A 34 2.44 -0.03 -5.22
N ARG A 35 1.30 -0.17 -5.89
CA ARG A 35 0.50 -1.41 -5.90
C ARG A 35 1.05 -2.49 -6.82
N CYS A 36 1.35 -2.12 -8.07
CA CYS A 36 1.75 -3.07 -9.10
C CYS A 36 3.22 -3.44 -8.99
N LEU A 37 4.10 -2.45 -8.75
CA LEU A 37 5.55 -2.64 -8.77
C LEU A 37 6.19 -2.64 -7.38
N ASN A 38 5.41 -2.34 -6.33
CA ASN A 38 5.92 -2.18 -4.97
C ASN A 38 7.10 -1.20 -4.96
N PHE A 39 6.96 -0.02 -5.55
CA PHE A 39 7.93 1.08 -5.41
C PHE A 39 7.63 1.93 -4.17
N ARG A 40 8.67 2.52 -3.58
CA ARG A 40 8.55 3.35 -2.36
C ARG A 40 8.55 4.81 -2.73
N VAL A 41 7.63 5.61 -2.21
CA VAL A 41 7.76 7.07 -2.33
C VAL A 41 8.82 7.58 -1.37
N LEU A 42 9.87 8.23 -1.88
CA LEU A 42 10.88 8.90 -1.06
C LEU A 42 10.59 10.38 -0.86
N ALA A 43 10.06 11.04 -1.89
CA ALA A 43 9.73 12.46 -1.88
C ALA A 43 8.62 12.74 -2.89
N TYR A 44 7.80 13.74 -2.61
CA TYR A 44 6.64 14.10 -3.43
C TYR A 44 6.33 15.60 -3.35
N ASN A 45 5.86 16.16 -4.46
CA ASN A 45 5.20 17.46 -4.57
C ASN A 45 4.15 17.40 -5.70
N PRO A 46 3.34 18.45 -5.93
CA PRO A 46 2.25 18.41 -6.91
C PRO A 46 2.65 18.12 -8.37
N HIS A 47 3.93 18.21 -8.72
CA HIS A 47 4.41 17.98 -10.09
C HIS A 47 5.39 16.81 -10.19
N PHE A 48 6.04 16.42 -9.09
CA PHE A 48 7.10 15.43 -9.09
C PHE A 48 7.01 14.47 -7.91
N ALA A 49 7.42 13.23 -8.15
CA ALA A 49 7.74 12.27 -7.10
C ALA A 49 9.08 11.60 -7.37
N THR A 50 9.77 11.22 -6.30
CA THR A 50 10.93 10.33 -6.35
C THR A 50 10.51 8.99 -5.76
N LEU A 51 10.69 7.92 -6.53
CA LEU A 51 10.42 6.56 -6.11
C LEU A 51 11.72 5.77 -5.93
N GLU A 52 11.75 4.86 -4.96
CA GLU A 52 12.79 3.85 -4.80
C GLU A 52 12.27 2.48 -5.27
N MET A 53 12.96 1.89 -6.25
CA MET A 53 12.64 0.58 -6.84
C MET A 53 13.30 -0.56 -6.06
N SER A 54 14.50 -0.31 -5.54
CA SER A 54 15.30 -1.18 -4.66
C SER A 54 16.32 -0.31 -3.92
N PRO A 55 17.04 -0.78 -2.89
CA PRO A 55 17.83 0.10 -2.02
C PRO A 55 18.83 0.92 -2.84
N GLY A 56 18.67 2.25 -2.84
CA GLY A 56 19.52 3.19 -3.59
C GLY A 56 19.27 3.24 -5.11
N ARG A 57 18.26 2.54 -5.64
CA ARG A 57 17.82 2.63 -7.04
C ARG A 57 16.55 3.47 -7.11
N ILE A 58 16.67 4.67 -7.65
CA ILE A 58 15.57 5.63 -7.71
C ILE A 58 15.12 5.91 -9.14
N CYS A 59 13.84 6.23 -9.30
CA CYS A 59 13.28 6.83 -10.50
C CYS A 59 12.46 8.08 -10.16
N TRP A 60 12.26 8.95 -11.13
CA TRP A 60 11.43 10.14 -11.00
C TRP A 60 10.12 9.96 -11.74
N ILE A 61 9.03 10.41 -11.14
CA ILE A 61 7.73 10.54 -11.78
C ILE A 61 7.47 12.03 -11.95
N HIS A 62 7.16 12.47 -13.16
CA HIS A 62 6.87 13.86 -13.48
C HIS A 62 5.48 13.97 -14.12
N GLN A 63 4.64 14.83 -13.56
CA GLN A 63 3.34 15.14 -14.12
C GLN A 63 3.49 16.05 -15.35
N ASP A 64 3.53 15.45 -16.53
CA ASP A 64 3.69 16.15 -17.81
C ASP A 64 2.87 15.43 -18.89
N ALA A 65 1.65 15.90 -19.07
CA ALA A 65 0.71 15.33 -20.03
C ALA A 65 1.23 15.37 -21.48
N ALA A 66 2.11 16.32 -21.83
CA ALA A 66 2.67 16.42 -23.18
C ALA A 66 3.72 15.32 -23.45
N ARG A 67 4.30 14.76 -22.39
CA ARG A 67 5.36 13.74 -22.46
C ARG A 67 4.93 12.37 -21.97
N LYS A 68 3.65 12.19 -21.64
CA LYS A 68 3.11 10.93 -21.12
C LYS A 68 3.54 9.72 -21.97
N GLY A 69 3.85 8.62 -21.31
CA GLY A 69 4.23 7.37 -21.97
C GLY A 69 5.64 7.33 -22.55
N GLN A 70 6.41 8.42 -22.46
CA GLN A 70 7.81 8.45 -22.94
C GLN A 70 8.80 7.78 -21.98
N GLY A 71 8.36 7.41 -20.78
CA GLY A 71 9.19 6.69 -19.81
C GLY A 71 9.47 5.27 -20.26
N GLN A 72 10.73 4.86 -20.16
CA GLN A 72 11.15 3.48 -20.37
C GLN A 72 12.17 3.08 -19.31
N ILE A 73 11.86 2.01 -18.58
CA ILE A 73 12.75 1.46 -17.54
C ILE A 73 12.87 -0.04 -17.74
N ASN A 74 14.07 -0.59 -17.59
CA ASN A 74 14.26 -2.03 -17.50
C ASN A 74 14.78 -2.37 -16.11
N PHE A 75 14.25 -3.42 -15.49
CA PHE A 75 14.74 -3.88 -14.21
C PHE A 75 14.72 -5.41 -14.12
N HIS A 76 15.57 -5.91 -13.24
CA HIS A 76 15.61 -7.32 -12.91
C HIS A 76 14.76 -7.60 -11.68
N VAL A 77 14.23 -8.81 -11.59
CA VAL A 77 13.55 -9.34 -10.41
C VAL A 77 14.01 -10.76 -10.15
N ARG A 78 13.93 -11.17 -8.88
CA ARG A 78 14.32 -12.52 -8.44
C ARG A 78 13.40 -13.60 -9.00
N ASP A 79 12.12 -13.28 -9.16
CA ASP A 79 11.10 -14.19 -9.67
C ASP A 79 10.16 -13.41 -10.59
N ALA A 80 10.47 -13.43 -11.89
CA ALA A 80 9.70 -12.69 -12.88
C ALA A 80 8.32 -13.32 -13.11
N ALA A 81 8.18 -14.64 -12.97
CA ALA A 81 6.91 -15.33 -13.10
C ALA A 81 5.95 -14.94 -11.96
N ALA A 82 6.42 -14.95 -10.71
CA ALA A 82 5.60 -14.54 -9.57
C ALA A 82 5.16 -13.06 -9.66
N LEU A 83 6.03 -12.17 -10.18
CA LEU A 83 5.64 -10.79 -10.42
C LEU A 83 4.64 -10.67 -11.59
N HIS A 84 4.79 -11.48 -12.65
CA HIS A 84 3.85 -11.51 -13.77
C HIS A 84 2.44 -11.91 -13.29
N ASP A 85 2.33 -13.01 -12.54
CA ASP A 85 1.07 -13.46 -11.92
C ASP A 85 0.45 -12.41 -10.98
N HIS A 86 1.29 -11.64 -10.27
CA HIS A 86 0.83 -10.50 -9.46
C HIS A 86 0.25 -9.40 -10.33
N LEU A 87 0.96 -8.98 -11.37
CA LEU A 87 0.53 -7.91 -12.27
C LEU A 87 -0.74 -8.26 -13.03
N GLU A 88 -0.91 -9.51 -13.48
CA GLU A 88 -2.16 -9.98 -14.09
C GLU A 88 -3.34 -9.89 -13.11
N ARG A 89 -3.15 -10.30 -11.86
CA ARG A 89 -4.19 -10.20 -10.82
C ARG A 89 -4.56 -8.76 -10.49
N GLU A 90 -3.60 -7.85 -10.53
CA GLU A 90 -3.82 -6.40 -10.35
C GLU A 90 -4.41 -5.73 -11.61
N GLY A 91 -4.59 -6.48 -12.70
CA GLY A 91 -5.17 -5.98 -13.95
C GLY A 91 -4.25 -5.03 -14.73
N ALA A 92 -2.93 -5.16 -14.57
CA ALA A 92 -1.97 -4.38 -15.32
C ALA A 92 -1.87 -4.84 -16.79
N ASP A 93 -1.50 -3.92 -17.69
CA ASP A 93 -1.21 -4.26 -19.09
C ASP A 93 0.17 -4.92 -19.17
N VAL A 94 0.19 -6.25 -19.20
CA VAL A 94 1.39 -7.07 -19.29
C VAL A 94 1.40 -7.90 -20.57
N ASP A 95 2.53 -7.93 -21.26
CA ASP A 95 2.75 -8.89 -22.33
C ASP A 95 2.85 -10.32 -21.76
N PRO A 96 2.63 -11.36 -22.59
CA PRO A 96 2.83 -12.74 -22.17
C PRO A 96 4.24 -12.98 -21.61
N LEU A 97 4.32 -13.83 -20.59
CA LEU A 97 5.60 -14.27 -20.04
C LEU A 97 6.40 -15.06 -21.09
N GLU A 98 7.52 -14.51 -21.53
CA GLU A 98 8.42 -15.18 -22.46
C GLU A 98 9.50 -15.98 -21.70
N ILE A 99 9.78 -17.20 -22.18
CA ILE A 99 10.82 -18.07 -21.62
C ILE A 99 11.96 -18.18 -22.63
N GLY A 100 13.05 -17.48 -22.33
CA GLY A 100 14.26 -17.45 -23.13
C GLY A 100 15.21 -18.61 -22.85
N VAL A 101 16.41 -18.50 -23.41
CA VAL A 101 17.50 -19.48 -23.18
C VAL A 101 17.88 -19.52 -21.70
N ALA A 102 18.22 -20.72 -21.21
CA ALA A 102 18.61 -20.96 -19.82
C ALA A 102 17.55 -20.53 -18.78
N ASP A 103 16.26 -20.73 -19.11
CA ASP A 103 15.13 -20.43 -18.21
C ASP A 103 15.02 -18.94 -17.82
N THR A 104 15.47 -18.07 -18.72
CA THR A 104 15.37 -16.62 -18.52
C THR A 104 13.95 -16.16 -18.83
N HIS A 105 13.16 -15.91 -17.80
CA HIS A 105 11.84 -15.31 -17.94
C HIS A 105 11.93 -13.80 -18.20
N TRP A 106 11.16 -13.29 -19.15
CA TRP A 106 11.06 -11.85 -19.38
C TRP A 106 9.71 -11.46 -19.99
N TYR A 107 9.32 -10.20 -19.83
CA TYR A 107 8.12 -9.61 -20.44
C TYR A 107 8.22 -8.08 -20.40
N MET A 108 7.31 -7.42 -21.11
CA MET A 108 7.09 -5.98 -20.99
C MET A 108 5.77 -5.73 -20.28
N LEU A 109 5.69 -4.64 -19.53
CA LEU A 109 4.41 -4.10 -19.06
C LEU A 109 4.29 -2.61 -19.37
N ARG A 110 3.05 -2.11 -19.34
CA ARG A 110 2.74 -0.68 -19.45
C ARG A 110 1.92 -0.20 -18.27
N ASP A 111 2.21 1.03 -17.86
CA ASP A 111 1.35 1.75 -16.93
C ASP A 111 0.16 2.40 -17.65
N PRO A 112 -0.80 3.00 -16.91
CA PRO A 112 -1.98 3.64 -17.51
C PRO A 112 -1.69 4.80 -18.48
N ASP A 113 -0.50 5.42 -18.37
CA ASP A 113 -0.07 6.52 -19.24
C ASP A 113 0.75 6.03 -20.45
N GLY A 114 1.01 4.72 -20.54
CA GLY A 114 1.71 4.05 -21.63
C GLY A 114 3.23 3.99 -21.46
N ASN A 115 3.76 4.31 -20.28
CA ASN A 115 5.19 4.15 -20.01
C ASN A 115 5.53 2.66 -19.96
N SER A 116 6.70 2.28 -20.46
CA SER A 116 7.05 0.89 -20.68
C SER A 116 8.12 0.39 -19.71
N PHE A 117 7.92 -0.84 -19.23
CA PHE A 117 8.82 -1.47 -18.28
C PHE A 117 9.23 -2.85 -18.79
N GLY A 118 10.52 -3.08 -19.00
CA GLY A 118 11.04 -4.41 -19.29
C GLY A 118 11.43 -5.13 -18.01
N VAL A 119 10.82 -6.29 -17.78
CA VAL A 119 11.07 -7.12 -16.60
C VAL A 119 11.87 -8.33 -17.03
N TRP A 120 12.98 -8.57 -16.35
CA TRP A 120 13.86 -9.69 -16.61
C TRP A 120 14.07 -10.50 -15.34
N ASN A 121 14.01 -11.82 -15.44
CA ASN A 121 14.50 -12.68 -14.38
C ASN A 121 16.00 -12.50 -14.26
N GLY A 122 16.50 -12.24 -13.06
CA GLY A 122 17.92 -12.05 -12.85
C GLY A 122 18.26 -11.49 -11.49
N LEU A 123 19.46 -11.80 -11.03
CA LEU A 123 19.93 -11.44 -9.70
C LEU A 123 21.00 -10.33 -9.73
N PHE A 124 21.17 -9.62 -10.86
CA PHE A 124 22.19 -8.59 -11.05
C PHE A 124 22.07 -7.48 -9.99
N GLY A 125 22.81 -7.64 -8.88
CA GLY A 125 22.73 -6.75 -7.71
C GLY A 125 21.54 -7.00 -6.78
N LEU A 126 20.70 -8.02 -7.02
CA LEU A 126 19.54 -8.38 -6.16
C LEU A 126 19.84 -9.51 -5.16
N ASN A 127 21.05 -10.07 -5.21
CA ASN A 127 21.51 -11.10 -4.27
C ASN A 127 21.63 -10.58 -2.82
N GLU A 128 21.79 -9.27 -2.67
CA GLU A 128 22.09 -8.62 -1.38
C GLU A 128 21.02 -7.59 -0.98
N THR A 129 19.99 -7.39 -1.81
CA THR A 129 18.94 -6.41 -1.55
C THR A 129 17.63 -7.12 -1.29
N ASP A 130 17.14 -7.05 -0.06
CA ASP A 130 15.74 -7.34 0.25
C ASP A 130 14.83 -6.32 -0.44
N ASN A 131 13.59 -6.73 -0.68
CA ASN A 131 12.57 -5.82 -1.21
C ASN A 131 12.43 -4.61 -0.28
N VAL A 132 12.75 -3.40 -0.76
CA VAL A 132 12.67 -2.14 0.01
C VAL A 132 11.30 -1.92 0.65
N ASN A 133 10.27 -2.58 0.11
CA ASN A 133 8.89 -2.41 0.49
C ASN A 133 8.26 -3.66 1.07
N ARG A 134 9.05 -4.62 1.55
CA ARG A 134 8.47 -5.55 2.51
C ARG A 134 8.34 -4.78 3.83
N PRO A 135 7.13 -4.66 4.40
CA PRO A 135 7.02 -4.23 5.77
C PRO A 135 7.82 -5.22 6.63
N ASP A 136 8.77 -4.73 7.43
CA ASP A 136 9.54 -5.56 8.36
C ASP A 136 8.68 -5.91 9.58
N PHE A 137 7.62 -6.65 9.31
CA PHE A 137 6.75 -7.24 10.31
C PHE A 137 7.02 -8.74 10.27
N PRO A 138 7.75 -9.30 11.26
CA PRO A 138 8.20 -10.69 11.25
C PRO A 138 7.09 -11.73 11.02
N GLU A 139 5.83 -11.34 11.28
CA GLU A 139 4.67 -12.22 11.30
C GLU A 139 3.67 -11.94 10.17
N LEU A 140 3.97 -10.96 9.30
CA LEU A 140 3.14 -10.64 8.15
C LEU A 140 3.23 -11.72 7.07
N ARG A 141 2.09 -12.32 6.73
CA ARG A 141 1.97 -13.30 5.65
C ARG A 141 2.00 -12.62 4.27
N SER A 142 1.22 -11.56 4.11
CA SER A 142 1.12 -10.81 2.86
C SER A 142 0.61 -9.40 3.13
N TYR A 143 0.86 -8.49 2.19
CA TYR A 143 0.18 -7.20 2.12
C TYR A 143 -0.34 -6.98 0.70
N ARG A 144 -1.40 -6.17 0.55
CA ARG A 144 -1.93 -5.73 -0.75
C ARG A 144 -2.63 -4.38 -0.62
N PHE A 145 -2.89 -3.73 -1.73
CA PHE A 145 -3.77 -2.56 -1.79
C PHE A 145 -5.06 -2.93 -2.50
N GLU A 146 -6.19 -2.55 -1.93
CA GLU A 146 -7.50 -2.94 -2.44
C GLU A 146 -8.45 -1.75 -2.32
N LYS A 147 -9.24 -1.50 -3.38
CA LYS A 147 -10.37 -0.59 -3.31
C LYS A 147 -11.60 -1.41 -2.94
N MET A 148 -12.14 -1.19 -1.74
CA MET A 148 -13.30 -1.94 -1.27
C MET A 148 -14.58 -1.15 -1.59
N PRO A 149 -15.60 -1.76 -2.23
CA PRO A 149 -16.89 -1.12 -2.43
C PRO A 149 -17.58 -0.87 -1.10
N SER A 150 -18.60 0.00 -1.10
CA SER A 150 -19.41 0.23 0.11
C SER A 150 -19.99 -1.09 0.64
N LYS A 151 -19.89 -1.28 1.96
CA LYS A 151 -20.42 -2.44 2.68
C LYS A 151 -21.48 -2.02 3.65
N ARG A 152 -22.58 -2.77 3.64
CA ARG A 152 -23.65 -2.67 4.62
C ARG A 152 -23.40 -3.71 5.71
N CYS A 153 -23.36 -3.30 6.96
CA CYS A 153 -23.06 -4.15 8.09
C CYS A 153 -24.12 -4.01 9.18
N VAL A 154 -24.34 -5.06 9.94
CA VAL A 154 -25.14 -5.03 11.18
C VAL A 154 -24.31 -5.51 12.34
N GLY A 155 -24.39 -4.80 13.46
CA GLY A 155 -23.46 -5.03 14.56
C GLY A 155 -23.91 -4.50 15.89
N ILE A 156 -23.00 -4.63 16.85
CA ILE A 156 -23.14 -4.13 18.21
C ILE A 156 -21.95 -3.19 18.45
N PRO A 157 -22.20 -1.92 18.83
CA PRO A 157 -21.15 -1.06 19.32
C PRO A 157 -20.69 -1.56 20.69
N VAL A 158 -19.37 -1.68 20.88
CA VAL A 158 -18.77 -2.02 22.17
C VAL A 158 -17.64 -1.07 22.51
N THR A 159 -17.54 -0.74 23.80
CA THR A 159 -16.40 -0.03 24.36
C THR A 159 -15.41 -1.07 24.89
N VAL A 160 -14.17 -0.99 24.44
CA VAL A 160 -13.11 -1.95 24.77
C VAL A 160 -11.94 -1.26 25.46
N ASP A 161 -11.22 -1.98 26.31
CA ASP A 161 -9.88 -1.57 26.73
C ASP A 161 -8.92 -1.75 25.55
N VAL A 162 -8.16 -0.72 25.21
CA VAL A 162 -7.23 -0.74 24.06
C VAL A 162 -6.17 -1.83 24.21
N ASN A 163 -5.73 -2.12 25.43
CA ASN A 163 -4.72 -3.14 25.71
C ASN A 163 -5.31 -4.55 25.76
N HIS A 164 -6.59 -4.67 26.11
CA HIS A 164 -7.26 -5.95 26.34
C HIS A 164 -8.66 -6.02 25.68
N PRO A 165 -8.78 -5.83 24.36
CA PRO A 165 -10.09 -5.73 23.71
C PRO A 165 -10.82 -7.07 23.52
N GLN A 166 -10.13 -8.20 23.70
CA GLN A 166 -10.58 -9.53 23.27
C GLN A 166 -11.88 -9.98 23.97
N ALA A 167 -12.01 -9.74 25.27
CA ALA A 167 -13.17 -10.19 26.03
C ALA A 167 -14.47 -9.50 25.56
N ALA A 168 -14.42 -8.17 25.39
CA ALA A 168 -15.57 -7.41 24.92
C ALA A 168 -15.95 -7.74 23.47
N ILE A 169 -14.94 -7.97 22.61
CA ILE A 169 -15.17 -8.43 21.23
C ILE A 169 -15.84 -9.81 21.22
N ALA A 170 -15.35 -10.76 22.03
CA ALA A 170 -15.91 -12.12 22.11
C ALA A 170 -17.37 -12.09 22.57
N THR A 171 -17.68 -11.32 23.63
CA THR A 171 -19.07 -11.15 24.10
C THR A 171 -19.99 -10.56 23.02
N ALA A 172 -19.51 -9.59 22.24
CA ALA A 172 -20.29 -9.03 21.14
C ALA A 172 -20.51 -10.04 19.99
N ALA A 173 -19.47 -10.80 19.64
CA ALA A 173 -19.52 -11.82 18.60
C ALA A 173 -20.54 -12.93 18.95
N GLU A 174 -20.55 -13.39 20.21
CA GLU A 174 -21.51 -14.36 20.72
C GLU A 174 -22.96 -13.85 20.60
N ARG A 175 -23.20 -12.58 20.96
CA ARG A 175 -24.53 -11.97 20.86
C ARG A 175 -25.04 -11.87 19.42
N LEU A 176 -24.14 -11.64 18.47
CA LEU A 176 -24.48 -11.59 17.05
C LEU A 176 -24.65 -12.99 16.44
N LYS A 177 -24.38 -14.06 17.19
CA LYS A 177 -24.37 -15.46 16.71
C LYS A 177 -23.52 -15.61 15.44
N LEU A 178 -22.45 -14.83 15.32
CA LEU A 178 -21.58 -14.90 14.16
C LEU A 178 -20.80 -16.21 14.22
N GLY A 179 -20.73 -16.88 13.08
CA GLY A 179 -19.84 -18.01 12.88
C GLY A 179 -18.39 -17.54 12.78
N GLU A 180 -17.62 -18.14 11.87
CA GLU A 180 -16.17 -17.93 11.83
C GLU A 180 -15.72 -16.63 11.15
N ARG A 181 -16.63 -15.92 10.47
CA ARG A 181 -16.39 -14.63 9.82
C ARG A 181 -16.88 -13.47 10.70
N LEU A 182 -15.92 -12.80 11.32
CA LEU A 182 -16.16 -11.63 12.17
C LEU A 182 -15.56 -10.40 11.50
N VAL A 183 -16.33 -9.31 11.40
CA VAL A 183 -15.80 -8.01 10.98
C VAL A 183 -15.79 -7.10 12.20
N ILE A 184 -14.61 -6.61 12.55
CA ILE A 184 -14.43 -5.58 13.56
C ILE A 184 -14.22 -4.28 12.81
N VAL A 185 -15.04 -3.28 13.11
CA VAL A 185 -14.97 -1.96 12.50
C VAL A 185 -14.56 -0.97 13.57
N ASN A 186 -13.37 -0.45 13.41
CA ASN A 186 -12.86 0.65 14.19
C ASN A 186 -13.07 1.95 13.38
N PRO A 187 -14.07 2.78 13.72
CA PRO A 187 -14.07 4.16 13.26
C PRO A 187 -12.91 4.84 13.98
N ILE A 188 -11.76 4.94 13.30
CA ILE A 188 -10.61 5.61 13.90
C ILE A 188 -11.07 7.06 14.06
N LEU A 189 -11.20 7.53 15.30
CA LEU A 189 -11.73 8.86 15.58
C LEU A 189 -10.70 9.82 16.20
N GLU A 190 -9.52 9.39 16.66
CA GLU A 190 -8.40 10.30 17.04
C GLU A 190 -7.14 9.55 17.54
N ARG A 191 -6.00 10.27 17.59
CA ARG A 191 -4.67 9.86 18.08
C ARG A 191 -4.70 9.31 19.52
N TYR A 192 -4.28 8.06 19.71
CA TYR A 192 -4.22 7.37 21.02
C TYR A 192 -3.06 7.82 21.93
N ALA A 193 -2.91 9.12 22.20
CA ALA A 193 -2.11 9.56 23.33
C ALA A 193 -2.98 9.57 24.60
N GLY A 194 -2.85 8.55 25.45
CA GLY A 194 -3.52 8.47 26.75
C GLY A 194 -4.95 7.90 26.75
N VAL A 195 -5.46 7.46 25.60
CA VAL A 195 -6.76 6.80 25.48
C VAL A 195 -6.67 5.36 25.99
N LYS A 196 -7.45 5.03 27.02
CA LYS A 196 -7.52 3.68 27.61
C LYS A 196 -8.68 2.84 27.11
N GLN A 197 -9.73 3.50 26.63
CA GLN A 197 -10.93 2.84 26.12
C GLN A 197 -11.26 3.35 24.73
N HIS A 198 -11.71 2.44 23.87
CA HIS A 198 -12.09 2.77 22.50
C HIS A 198 -13.45 2.18 22.14
N ARG A 199 -14.24 2.90 21.34
CA ARG A 199 -15.50 2.37 20.82
C ARG A 199 -15.26 1.76 19.46
N LEU A 200 -15.57 0.47 19.33
CA LEU A 200 -15.56 -0.26 18.07
C LEU A 200 -16.91 -0.89 17.80
N TRP A 201 -17.09 -1.38 16.58
CA TRP A 201 -18.26 -2.15 16.18
C TRP A 201 -17.83 -3.57 15.90
N VAL A 202 -18.54 -4.53 16.46
CA VAL A 202 -18.45 -5.92 16.03
C VAL A 202 -19.65 -6.18 15.14
N CYS A 203 -19.43 -6.58 13.90
CA CYS A 203 -20.49 -6.69 12.92
C CYS A 203 -20.30 -7.87 11.96
N SER A 204 -21.37 -8.16 11.22
CA SER A 204 -21.34 -8.97 10.01
C SER A 204 -21.80 -8.15 8.83
N GLU A 205 -21.32 -8.52 7.65
CA GLU A 205 -21.87 -8.04 6.38
C GLU A 205 -23.35 -8.44 6.27
N LEU A 206 -24.16 -7.50 5.81
CA LEU A 206 -25.59 -7.64 5.56
C LEU A 206 -25.82 -7.43 4.05
N SER A 207 -26.57 -8.33 3.42
CA SER A 207 -26.98 -8.15 2.02
C SER A 207 -27.75 -6.84 1.84
N ILE A 208 -27.57 -6.19 0.68
CA ILE A 208 -28.19 -4.89 0.37
C ILE A 208 -29.69 -4.86 0.65
N ASP A 209 -30.43 -5.93 0.32
CA ASP A 209 -31.89 -5.98 0.46
C ASP A 209 -32.38 -6.61 1.79
N ALA A 210 -31.48 -7.07 2.66
CA ALA A 210 -31.88 -7.72 3.90
C ALA A 210 -32.38 -6.69 4.94
N ALA A 211 -33.41 -7.05 5.69
CA ALA A 211 -33.88 -6.23 6.80
C ALA A 211 -32.89 -6.28 7.98
N VAL A 212 -32.73 -5.17 8.68
CA VAL A 212 -31.89 -5.10 9.89
C VAL A 212 -32.57 -5.93 10.99
N PRO A 213 -31.90 -6.95 11.57
CA PRO A 213 -32.46 -7.73 12.66
C PRO A 213 -32.76 -6.85 13.88
N GLY A 214 -33.87 -7.12 14.57
CA GLY A 214 -34.27 -6.34 15.75
C GLY A 214 -33.21 -6.36 16.85
N GLY A 215 -32.89 -5.17 17.39
CA GLY A 215 -31.92 -5.01 18.47
C GLY A 215 -30.45 -4.96 18.02
N LEU A 216 -30.20 -4.88 16.71
CA LEU A 216 -28.88 -4.61 16.14
C LEU A 216 -28.87 -3.21 15.50
N ASP A 217 -27.67 -2.62 15.48
CA ASP A 217 -27.45 -1.35 14.83
C ASP A 217 -26.89 -1.56 13.41
N GLU A 218 -27.34 -0.75 12.47
CA GLU A 218 -26.82 -0.72 11.10
C GLU A 218 -25.62 0.21 10.99
N LEU A 219 -24.61 -0.23 10.24
CA LEU A 219 -23.43 0.55 9.90
C LEU A 219 -23.17 0.44 8.39
N VAL A 220 -23.05 1.57 7.70
CA VAL A 220 -22.64 1.62 6.30
C VAL A 220 -21.18 2.07 6.25
N ILE A 221 -20.32 1.19 5.74
CA ILE A 221 -18.93 1.50 5.41
C ILE A 221 -18.91 2.02 3.97
N PRO A 222 -18.42 3.25 3.71
CA PRO A 222 -18.36 3.80 2.37
C PRO A 222 -17.35 3.04 1.51
N GLU A 223 -17.40 3.26 0.21
CA GLU A 223 -16.32 2.84 -0.68
C GLU A 223 -15.04 3.61 -0.32
N GLN A 224 -13.93 2.89 -0.17
CA GLN A 224 -12.65 3.50 0.19
C GLN A 224 -11.47 2.57 -0.16
N ASN A 225 -10.28 3.14 -0.25
CA ASN A 225 -9.06 2.39 -0.51
C ASN A 225 -8.42 1.91 0.79
N TYR A 226 -7.84 0.70 0.74
CA TYR A 226 -7.26 0.01 1.88
C TYR A 226 -5.88 -0.56 1.59
N ALA A 227 -4.97 -0.39 2.52
CA ALA A 227 -3.81 -1.24 2.67
C ALA A 227 -4.20 -2.43 3.55
N VAL A 228 -4.13 -3.64 3.01
CA VAL A 228 -4.55 -4.86 3.69
C VAL A 228 -3.34 -5.65 4.12
N PHE A 229 -3.20 -5.87 5.43
CA PHE A 229 -2.11 -6.64 6.05
C PHE A 229 -2.66 -7.96 6.58
N SER A 230 -2.15 -9.08 6.08
CA SER A 230 -2.61 -10.41 6.46
C SER A 230 -1.67 -11.05 7.46
N PHE A 231 -2.20 -11.48 8.60
CA PHE A 231 -1.50 -12.14 9.70
C PHE A 231 -2.03 -13.57 9.91
N LYS A 232 -1.28 -14.41 10.64
CA LYS A 232 -1.80 -15.73 11.07
C LYS A 232 -2.99 -15.56 12.02
N ARG A 233 -3.99 -16.45 11.96
CA ARG A 233 -5.19 -16.39 12.83
C ARG A 233 -4.87 -16.45 14.33
N ASP A 234 -3.86 -17.22 14.69
CA ASP A 234 -3.43 -17.41 16.07
C ASP A 234 -2.50 -16.30 16.60
N GLN A 235 -2.24 -15.26 15.78
CA GLN A 235 -1.42 -14.13 16.17
C GLN A 235 -2.14 -13.28 17.24
N LYS A 236 -1.66 -13.34 18.48
CA LYS A 236 -2.35 -12.70 19.63
C LYS A 236 -2.09 -11.20 19.73
N ASP A 237 -1.00 -10.72 19.15
CA ASP A 237 -0.44 -9.38 19.32
C ASP A 237 -0.33 -8.61 18.01
N PHE A 238 -0.99 -9.05 16.92
CA PHE A 238 -0.91 -8.36 15.62
C PHE A 238 -1.31 -6.86 15.72
N ARG A 239 -2.20 -6.50 16.67
CA ARG A 239 -2.58 -5.09 16.91
C ARG A 239 -1.44 -4.24 17.49
N SER A 240 -0.45 -4.85 18.14
CA SER A 240 0.76 -4.14 18.57
C SER A 240 1.59 -3.63 17.38
N GLN A 241 1.43 -4.27 16.21
CA GLN A 241 2.10 -3.89 14.97
C GLN A 241 1.45 -2.66 14.32
N TYR A 242 0.26 -2.20 14.78
CA TYR A 242 -0.45 -1.10 14.12
C TYR A 242 0.38 0.18 14.04
N SER A 243 1.06 0.59 15.11
CA SER A 243 1.93 1.76 15.08
C SER A 243 3.01 1.64 14.01
N ASP A 244 3.56 0.45 13.82
CA ASP A 244 4.60 0.17 12.84
C ASP A 244 4.03 0.11 11.42
N ILE A 245 2.83 -0.45 11.25
CA ILE A 245 2.04 -0.41 10.01
C ILE A 245 1.76 1.03 9.59
N TYR A 246 1.23 1.87 10.48
CA TYR A 246 0.94 3.28 10.19
C TYR A 246 2.21 4.05 9.83
N ARG A 247 3.30 3.83 10.59
CA ARG A 247 4.60 4.42 10.31
C ARG A 247 5.13 3.99 8.94
N TRP A 248 5.04 2.70 8.63
CA TRP A 248 5.44 2.17 7.32
C TRP A 248 4.59 2.76 6.19
N LEU A 249 3.27 2.79 6.33
CA LEU A 249 2.38 3.43 5.35
C LEU A 249 2.71 4.91 5.15
N GLY A 250 2.98 5.65 6.23
CA GLY A 250 3.45 7.03 6.14
C GLY A 250 4.76 7.16 5.36
N GLN A 251 5.70 6.22 5.53
CA GLN A 251 6.96 6.18 4.76
C GLN A 251 6.79 5.74 3.32
N GLN A 252 5.77 4.92 3.02
CA GLN A 252 5.55 4.37 1.67
C GLN A 252 4.82 5.34 0.77
N PHE A 253 3.80 5.99 1.32
CA PHE A 253 2.96 6.90 0.57
C PHE A 253 3.39 8.36 0.74
N GLY A 254 4.27 8.66 1.69
CA GLY A 254 4.58 10.05 2.08
C GLY A 254 3.38 10.76 2.72
N PHE A 255 2.28 10.05 2.96
CA PHE A 255 1.04 10.54 3.54
C PHE A 255 0.27 9.40 4.22
N LEU A 256 -0.34 9.67 5.38
CA LEU A 256 -1.52 8.95 5.84
C LEU A 256 -2.70 9.87 5.52
N LYS A 257 -3.35 9.63 4.39
CA LYS A 257 -4.32 10.55 3.76
C LYS A 257 -5.73 10.55 4.35
N THR A 258 -5.91 9.80 5.41
CA THR A 258 -6.91 10.16 6.41
C THR A 258 -6.07 10.35 7.64
N GLU A 259 -6.12 11.54 8.27
CA GLU A 259 -5.80 11.60 9.69
C GLU A 259 -6.45 10.37 10.32
N PRO A 260 -5.71 9.51 11.05
CA PRO A 260 -6.33 8.43 11.80
C PRO A 260 -7.43 9.05 12.69
N GLY A 261 -8.69 9.05 12.25
CA GLY A 261 -9.66 10.04 12.75
C GLY A 261 -10.68 10.59 11.74
N ALA A 262 -10.34 10.67 10.45
CA ALA A 262 -11.14 11.40 9.48
C ALA A 262 -12.56 10.82 9.36
N ALA A 263 -13.57 11.70 9.31
CA ALA A 263 -14.96 11.30 9.19
C ALA A 263 -15.14 10.42 7.93
N GLY A 264 -15.47 9.15 8.12
CA GLY A 264 -15.61 8.17 7.04
C GLY A 264 -14.41 7.23 6.84
N ALA A 265 -13.34 7.32 7.64
CA ALA A 265 -12.19 6.42 7.59
C ALA A 265 -12.37 5.20 8.53
N TYR A 266 -12.81 4.08 7.97
CA TYR A 266 -13.04 2.86 8.75
C TYR A 266 -11.86 1.90 8.68
N HIS A 267 -11.20 1.62 9.81
CA HIS A 267 -10.27 0.49 9.91
C HIS A 267 -11.05 -0.78 10.18
N LEU A 268 -10.80 -1.81 9.37
CA LEU A 268 -11.46 -3.09 9.50
C LEU A 268 -10.48 -4.17 9.92
N GLU A 269 -10.94 -5.08 10.78
CA GLU A 269 -10.25 -6.34 11.03
C GLU A 269 -11.21 -7.46 10.65
N MET A 270 -10.83 -8.26 9.66
CA MET A 270 -11.61 -9.41 9.23
C MET A 270 -10.95 -10.68 9.75
N MET A 271 -11.64 -11.37 10.66
CA MET A 271 -11.23 -12.67 11.14
C MET A 271 -11.71 -13.74 10.15
N LEU A 272 -10.78 -14.39 9.48
CA LEU A 272 -11.00 -15.46 8.48
C LEU A 272 -10.48 -16.79 9.01
N GLU A 273 -10.95 -17.91 8.46
CA GLU A 273 -10.66 -19.27 8.97
C GLU A 273 -9.16 -19.53 9.26
N ASP A 274 -8.27 -19.03 8.40
CA ASP A 274 -6.82 -19.27 8.49
C ASP A 274 -5.97 -18.03 8.81
N ARG A 275 -6.57 -16.83 8.80
CA ARG A 275 -5.86 -15.56 8.90
C ARG A 275 -6.67 -14.40 9.49
N ILE A 276 -5.98 -13.31 9.80
CA ILE A 276 -6.58 -12.02 10.13
C ILE A 276 -6.15 -11.03 9.07
N ASP A 277 -7.11 -10.36 8.42
CA ASP A 277 -6.83 -9.28 7.48
C ASP A 277 -7.13 -7.95 8.18
N ALA A 278 -6.10 -7.10 8.35
CA ALA A 278 -6.21 -5.74 8.87
C ALA A 278 -6.24 -4.74 7.70
N PHE A 279 -7.37 -4.06 7.53
CA PHE A 279 -7.65 -3.11 6.47
C PHE A 279 -7.43 -1.69 7.01
N ILE A 280 -6.32 -1.07 6.62
CA ILE A 280 -5.97 0.28 7.01
C ILE A 280 -6.38 1.25 5.90
N PRO A 281 -7.30 2.19 6.15
CA PRO A 281 -7.73 3.13 5.12
C PRO A 281 -6.59 4.05 4.68
N TYR A 282 -6.57 4.38 3.39
CA TYR A 282 -5.77 5.48 2.85
C TYR A 282 -6.61 6.24 1.81
N ALA A 283 -6.37 7.55 1.68
CA ALA A 283 -6.97 8.33 0.59
C ALA A 283 -5.98 8.55 -0.55
N THR A 284 -6.52 9.09 -1.62
CA THR A 284 -5.93 9.25 -2.94
C THR A 284 -6.27 10.72 -3.32
N GLY A 285 -5.31 11.67 -3.36
CA GLY A 285 -5.58 13.11 -3.58
C GLY A 285 -4.36 14.06 -3.73
N LEU A 286 -4.54 15.27 -4.28
CA LEU A 286 -3.54 16.35 -4.47
C LEU A 286 -3.40 17.34 -3.29
N ASP A 287 -4.37 17.39 -2.36
CA ASP A 287 -4.64 18.61 -1.59
C ASP A 287 -4.17 18.64 -0.12
N GLU A 288 -3.20 17.85 0.34
CA GLU A 288 -2.82 17.89 1.77
C GLU A 288 -1.30 17.73 1.97
N THR A 289 -0.62 18.86 2.13
CA THR A 289 0.76 18.96 2.64
C THR A 289 0.75 18.90 4.17
N HIS A 290 1.50 17.98 4.77
CA HIS A 290 1.90 18.09 6.16
C HIS A 290 3.40 18.36 6.24
N ASP A 291 3.75 19.48 6.87
CA ASP A 291 5.09 19.70 7.39
C ASP A 291 5.33 18.70 8.53
N TYR A 292 6.34 17.86 8.38
CA TYR A 292 6.90 17.09 9.47
C TYR A 292 7.86 18.02 10.23
N ASP A 293 7.43 18.55 11.37
CA ASP A 293 8.35 19.09 12.40
C ASP A 293 9.12 17.94 13.08
#